data_AF-A0A0B8P3I3-F1
#
_entry.id   AF-A0A0B8P3I3-F1
#
_cell.length_a   1.000
_cell.length_b   1.000
_cell.length_c   1.000
_cell.angle_alpha   90.00
_cell.angle_beta   90.00
_cell.angle_gamma   90.00
#
_symmetry.space_group_name_H-M   'P 1'
#
loop_
_entity.id
_entity.type
_entity.pdbx_description
1 polymer ?
#
loop_
_entity_poly.entity_id
_entity_poly.type
_entity_poly.pdbx_seq_one_letter_code
_entity_poly.pdbx_strand_id
1 'polypeptide(L)'
;MDNKRRQFLKSGLAVGGVGAFAAGYASTTKHMLQGAVDGTAGEKTKSIHHGNSLEPEYKVNKSDNLIPNPNQRVAPSMCFGCWTMRA
;
A
#
# COMPACT_ATOMS: atom_id res chain seq x y z
N MET A 1 46.71 7.14 24.68
CA MET A 1 45.33 7.65 24.55
C MET A 1 44.58 7.26 25.81
N ASP A 2 44.14 8.24 26.62
CA ASP A 2 43.47 7.98 27.89
C ASP A 2 42.17 7.19 27.73
N ASN A 3 41.94 6.21 28.61
CA ASN A 3 40.72 5.38 28.59
C ASN A 3 39.45 6.24 28.71
N LYS A 4 39.48 7.32 29.50
CA LYS A 4 38.35 8.25 29.67
C LYS A 4 37.98 8.94 28.35
N ARG A 5 38.97 9.39 27.56
CA ARG A 5 38.74 10.06 26.27
C ARG A 5 38.21 9.07 25.22
N ARG A 6 38.74 7.84 25.20
CA ARG A 6 38.23 6.78 24.32
C ARG A 6 36.79 6.39 24.65
N GLN A 7 36.45 6.30 25.93
CA GLN A 7 35.10 5.95 26.37
C GLN A 7 34.09 7.05 26.00
N PHE A 8 34.47 8.33 26.12
CA PHE A 8 33.65 9.45 25.69
C PHE A 8 33.36 9.43 24.18
N LEU A 9 34.37 9.14 23.35
CA LEU A 9 34.18 9.02 21.89
C LEU A 9 33.28 7.84 21.52
N LYS A 10 33.43 6.69 22.19
CA LYS A 10 32.57 5.52 21.98
C LYS A 10 31.12 5.82 22.35
N SER A 11 30.88 6.49 23.48
CA SER A 11 29.52 6.89 23.87
C SER A 11 28.92 7.89 22.89
N GLY A 12 29.72 8.87 22.42
CA GLY A 12 29.27 9.82 21.41
C GLY A 12 28.87 9.15 20.10
N LEU A 13 29.68 8.20 19.62
CA LEU A 13 29.36 7.42 18.43
C LEU A 13 28.10 6.56 18.62
N ALA A 14 27.96 5.92 19.78
CA ALA A 14 26.80 5.09 20.08
C ALA A 14 25.50 5.92 20.11
N VAL A 15 25.51 7.05 20.83
CA VAL A 15 24.34 7.95 20.93
C VAL A 15 24.04 8.59 19.57
N GLY A 16 25.07 9.06 18.86
CA GLY A 16 24.91 9.67 17.54
C GLY A 16 24.40 8.67 16.49
N GLY A 17 24.94 7.45 16.47
CA GLY A 17 24.52 6.38 15.57
C GLY A 17 23.08 5.95 15.82
N VAL A 18 22.70 5.74 17.08
CA VAL A 18 21.31 5.42 17.46
C VAL A 18 20.38 6.57 17.11
N GLY A 19 20.77 7.82 17.36
CA GLY A 19 19.97 9.00 17.02
C GLY A 19 19.72 9.13 15.51
N ALA A 20 20.77 8.97 14.69
CA ALA A 20 20.65 9.00 13.24
C ALA A 20 19.79 7.85 12.70
N PHE A 21 19.95 6.64 13.25
CA PHE A 21 19.13 5.49 12.89
C PHE A 21 17.65 5.70 13.23
N ALA A 22 17.36 6.17 14.45
CA ALA A 22 16.00 6.45 14.89
C ALA A 22 15.34 7.55 14.02
N ALA A 23 16.06 8.62 13.71
CA ALA A 23 15.58 9.67 12.83
C ALA A 23 15.31 9.15 11.40
N GLY A 24 16.20 8.31 10.87
CA GLY A 24 16.04 7.72 9.53
C GLY A 24 14.83 6.78 9.42
N TYR A 25 14.53 6.02 10.48
CA TYR A 25 13.42 5.05 10.49
C TYR A 25 12.12 5.58 11.09
N ALA A 26 12.07 6.84 11.53
CA ALA A 26 10.89 7.41 12.20
C ALA A 26 9.63 7.34 11.31
N SER A 27 9.74 7.70 10.03
CA SER A 27 8.62 7.65 9.08
C SER A 27 8.16 6.21 8.80
N THR A 28 9.10 5.30 8.55
CA THR A 28 8.81 3.88 8.32
C THR A 28 8.12 3.25 9.53
N THR A 29 8.61 3.53 10.74
CA THR A 29 8.01 3.04 11.99
C THR A 29 6.60 3.60 12.18
N LYS A 30 6.39 4.89 11.88
CA LYS A 30 5.06 5.51 11.91
C LYS A 30 4.08 4.79 10.96
N HIS A 31 4.48 4.56 9.71
CA HIS A 31 3.62 3.87 8.74
C HIS A 31 3.37 2.41 9.10
N MET A 32 4.37 1.72 9.68
CA MET A 32 4.22 0.36 10.18
C MET A 32 3.20 0.29 11.32
N LEU A 33 3.31 1.18 12.31
CA LEU A 33 2.35 1.27 13.42
C LEU A 33 0.95 1.59 12.90
N GLN A 34 0.83 2.54 11.97
CA GLN A 34 -0.45 2.89 11.36
C GLN A 34 -1.07 1.69 10.62
N GLY A 35 -0.28 0.97 9.83
CA GLY A 35 -0.74 -0.26 9.16
C GLY A 35 -1.15 -1.36 10.15
N ALA A 36 -0.45 -1.50 11.28
CA ALA A 36 -0.78 -2.49 12.29
C ALA A 36 -2.07 -2.18 13.08
N VAL A 37 -2.35 -0.90 13.32
CA VAL A 37 -3.54 -0.45 14.07
C VAL A 37 -4.75 -0.31 13.15
N ASP A 38 -4.59 0.43 12.06
CA ASP A 38 -5.71 0.80 11.17
C ASP A 38 -5.96 -0.24 10.08
N GLY A 39 -5.04 -1.19 9.88
CA GLY A 39 -5.09 -2.17 8.79
C GLY A 39 -4.82 -1.56 7.41
N THR A 40 -4.47 -0.27 7.36
CA THR A 40 -4.24 0.50 6.12
C THR A 40 -3.04 1.42 6.31
N ALA A 41 -2.30 1.69 5.23
CA ALA A 41 -1.19 2.66 5.24
C ALA A 41 -1.68 4.03 4.70
N GLY A 42 -2.67 4.62 5.38
CA GLY A 42 -3.33 5.85 4.94
C GLY A 42 -4.82 5.62 4.69
N GLU A 43 -5.26 5.72 3.44
CA GLU A 43 -6.68 5.55 3.10
C GLU A 43 -7.11 4.09 3.04
N LYS A 44 -8.34 3.83 3.47
CA LYS A 44 -8.95 2.49 3.39
C LYS A 44 -9.25 2.12 1.95
N THR A 45 -8.89 0.90 1.56
CA THR A 45 -9.21 0.39 0.23
C THR A 45 -10.71 0.23 0.03
N LYS A 46 -11.19 0.51 -1.18
CA LYS A 46 -12.62 0.41 -1.53
C LYS A 46 -13.16 -1.01 -1.41
N SER A 47 -12.34 -2.02 -1.66
CA SER A 47 -12.71 -3.44 -1.59
C SER A 47 -11.61 -4.27 -0.93
N ILE A 48 -12.02 -5.24 -0.11
CA ILE A 48 -11.10 -6.22 0.52
C ILE A 48 -10.44 -7.16 -0.49
N HIS A 49 -11.10 -7.43 -1.63
CA HIS A 49 -10.59 -8.35 -2.66
C HIS A 49 -10.01 -7.60 -3.85
N HIS A 50 -10.59 -6.45 -4.21
CA HIS A 50 -10.23 -5.71 -5.43
C HIS A 50 -9.45 -4.42 -5.14
N GLY A 51 -9.14 -4.14 -3.87
CA GLY A 51 -8.41 -2.94 -3.46
C GLY A 51 -9.11 -1.66 -3.93
N ASN A 52 -8.37 -0.85 -4.69
CA ASN A 52 -8.86 0.38 -5.32
C ASN A 52 -9.03 0.25 -6.84
N SER A 53 -9.17 -0.98 -7.34
CA SER A 53 -9.52 -1.21 -8.75
C SER A 53 -10.81 -0.49 -9.12
N LEU A 54 -10.95 -0.23 -10.42
CA LEU A 54 -12.25 0.11 -11.00
C LEU A 54 -13.26 -1.00 -10.70
N GLU A 55 -14.54 -0.62 -10.67
CA GLU A 55 -15.63 -1.59 -10.53
C GLU A 55 -15.59 -2.59 -11.70
N PRO A 56 -16.09 -3.82 -11.50
CA PRO A 56 -16.27 -4.76 -12.59
C PRO A 56 -17.24 -4.21 -13.65
N GLU A 57 -17.01 -4.58 -14.91
CA GLU A 57 -17.82 -4.17 -16.06
C GLU A 57 -19.22 -4.79 -16.06
N TYR A 58 -19.38 -5.93 -15.39
CA TYR A 58 -20.65 -6.61 -15.21
C TYR A 58 -20.60 -7.50 -13.96
N LYS A 59 -21.77 -7.98 -13.53
CA LYS A 59 -21.93 -8.97 -12.47
C LYS A 59 -22.94 -10.03 -12.92
N VAL A 60 -22.77 -11.27 -12.48
CA VAL A 60 -23.75 -12.35 -12.71
C VAL A 60 -24.64 -12.47 -11.48
N ASN A 61 -25.96 -12.48 -11.67
CA ASN A 61 -26.91 -12.67 -10.57
C ASN A 61 -27.09 -14.17 -10.25
N LYS A 62 -27.84 -14.49 -9.19
CA LYS A 62 -28.08 -15.90 -8.78
C LYS A 62 -28.92 -16.72 -9.78
N SER A 63 -29.48 -16.07 -10.79
CA SER A 63 -30.27 -16.68 -11.87
C SER A 63 -29.47 -16.74 -13.18
N ASP A 64 -28.13 -16.60 -13.10
CA ASP A 64 -27.21 -16.59 -14.23
C ASP A 64 -27.42 -15.46 -15.26
N ASN A 65 -28.13 -14.39 -14.89
CA ASN A 65 -28.25 -13.22 -15.74
C ASN A 65 -27.06 -12.29 -15.56
N LEU A 66 -26.49 -11.85 -16.67
CA LEU A 66 -25.47 -10.82 -16.71
C LEU A 66 -26.08 -9.43 -16.56
N ILE A 67 -25.62 -8.68 -15.56
CA ILE A 67 -26.03 -7.31 -15.27
C ILE A 67 -24.83 -6.39 -15.56
N PRO A 68 -24.87 -5.57 -16.62
CA PRO A 68 -23.77 -4.67 -16.96
C PRO A 68 -23.68 -3.51 -15.95
N ASN A 69 -22.47 -2.98 -15.76
CA ASN A 69 -22.23 -1.80 -14.93
C ASN A 69 -22.48 -0.51 -15.74
N PRO A 70 -23.50 0.30 -15.40
CA PRO A 70 -23.81 1.52 -16.14
C PRO A 70 -22.73 2.61 -15.99
N ASN A 71 -21.87 2.52 -14.98
CA ASN A 71 -20.79 3.48 -14.73
C ASN A 71 -19.55 3.24 -15.61
N GLN A 72 -19.50 2.12 -16.34
CA GLN A 72 -18.41 1.78 -17.23
C GLN A 72 -18.92 1.52 -18.64
N ARG A 73 -18.21 2.07 -19.63
CA ARG A 73 -18.44 1.76 -21.03
C ARG A 73 -17.23 1.02 -21.57
N VAL A 74 -17.48 -0.17 -22.11
CA VAL A 74 -16.49 -0.90 -22.89
C VAL A 74 -16.48 -0.29 -24.29
N ALA A 75 -15.49 0.54 -24.58
CA ALA A 75 -15.32 1.19 -25.88
C ALA A 75 -14.15 0.52 -26.61
N PRO A 76 -14.39 -0.18 -27.73
CA PRO A 76 -13.31 -0.84 -28.43
C PRO A 76 -12.55 0.11 -29.34
N SER A 77 -11.48 0.66 -28.80
CA SER A 77 -10.44 1.25 -29.63
C SER A 77 -9.53 0.13 -30.15
N MET A 78 -9.80 -0.34 -31.37
CA MET A 78 -8.80 -0.87 -32.30
C MET A 78 -7.76 -1.85 -31.72
N CYS A 79 -8.21 -2.94 -31.13
CA CYS A 79 -7.49 -4.22 -31.10
C CYS A 79 -8.50 -5.33 -30.79
N PHE A 80 -8.78 -6.21 -31.75
CA PHE A 80 -9.78 -7.29 -31.59
C PHE A 80 -9.36 -8.42 -30.63
N GLY A 81 -8.21 -8.30 -29.94
CA GLY A 81 -7.60 -9.40 -29.20
C GLY A 81 -7.97 -9.52 -27.72
N CYS A 82 -8.24 -8.41 -27.02
CA CYS A 82 -8.45 -8.41 -25.56
C CYS A 82 -9.69 -7.56 -25.20
N TRP A 83 -10.84 -8.20 -24.99
CA TRP A 83 -12.06 -7.54 -24.55
C TRP A 83 -12.50 -8.17 -23.23
N THR A 84 -12.71 -7.33 -22.22
CA THR A 84 -13.37 -7.67 -20.96
C THR A 84 -14.90 -7.80 -21.19
N MET A 85 -15.55 -8.66 -20.39
CA MET A 85 -16.23 -9.84 -20.97
C MET A 85 -17.72 -9.73 -21.34
N ARG A 86 -18.09 -10.74 -22.16
CA ARG A 86 -19.42 -11.32 -22.46
C ARG A 86 -19.97 -12.19 -21.31
N ALA A 87 -21.27 -12.49 -21.41
CA ALA A 87 -22.07 -13.42 -20.59
C ALA A 87 -21.64 -14.88 -20.73
#